data_AF-A0A662VHF8-F1
#
_entry.id   AF-A0A662VHF8-F1
#
_cell.length_a   1.000
_cell.length_b   1.000
_cell.length_c   1.000
_cell.angle_alpha   90.00
_cell.angle_beta   90.00
_cell.angle_gamma   90.00
#
_symmetry.space_group_name_H-M   'P 1'
#
loop_
_entity.id
_entity.type
_entity.pdbx_description
1 polymer ?
#
loop_
_entity_poly.entity_id
_entity_poly.type
_entity_poly.pdbx_seq_one_letter_code
_entity_poly.pdbx_strand_id
1 'polypeptide(L)'
;MAMSGSKEGNMALAVAAGFVVNLILFNLHLIGDFIAGLVAGYIADGDLARGAIAGFIAGLLGGAILGLVILALAGILAPLLGPFSFLLSLGAVIPIALAAKGALVMAIGGLVGAYVASMIKKQVI
;
A
#
# COMPACT_ATOMS: atom_id res chain seq x y z
N MET A 1 25.16 -20.82 -3.24
CA MET A 1 23.69 -20.93 -3.11
C MET A 1 23.10 -19.86 -4.02
N ALA A 2 22.84 -20.22 -5.27
CA ALA A 2 22.54 -19.29 -6.35
C ALA A 2 21.05 -18.90 -6.32
N MET A 3 20.74 -17.64 -6.01
CA MET A 3 19.43 -17.06 -6.27
C MET A 3 19.30 -16.81 -7.77
N SER A 4 18.73 -17.80 -8.45
CA SER A 4 18.08 -17.67 -9.75
C SER A 4 16.91 -16.69 -9.60
N GLY A 5 17.06 -15.47 -10.08
CA GLY A 5 15.97 -14.52 -10.30
C GLY A 5 15.82 -14.29 -11.80
N SER A 6 14.85 -14.96 -12.41
CA SER A 6 14.44 -14.76 -13.80
C SER A 6 14.09 -13.28 -14.05
N LYS A 7 14.25 -12.83 -15.31
CA LYS A 7 13.85 -11.50 -15.80
C LYS A 7 12.32 -11.33 -15.89
N GLU A 8 11.59 -11.85 -14.92
CA GLU A 8 10.17 -11.59 -14.69
C GLU A 8 10.10 -10.58 -13.55
N GLY A 9 9.38 -9.47 -13.72
CA GLY A 9 9.34 -8.43 -12.69
C GLY A 9 8.99 -9.02 -11.33
N ASN A 10 9.91 -8.87 -10.38
CA ASN A 10 9.82 -9.52 -9.09
C ASN A 10 8.73 -8.84 -8.26
N MET A 11 7.58 -9.49 -8.11
CA MET A 11 6.41 -9.00 -7.37
C MET A 11 6.78 -8.54 -5.95
N ALA A 12 7.73 -9.23 -5.30
CA ALA A 12 8.21 -8.82 -3.98
C ALA A 12 8.90 -7.45 -4.01
N LEU A 13 9.64 -7.16 -5.08
CA LEU A 13 10.32 -5.87 -5.28
C LEU A 13 9.32 -4.76 -5.61
N ALA A 14 8.28 -5.07 -6.40
CA ALA A 14 7.18 -4.15 -6.70
C ALA A 14 6.42 -3.73 -5.43
N VAL A 15 6.07 -4.71 -4.58
CA VAL A 15 5.41 -4.45 -3.29
C VAL A 15 6.31 -3.65 -2.36
N ALA A 16 7.59 -4.04 -2.24
CA ALA A 16 8.54 -3.33 -1.38
C ALA A 16 8.75 -1.88 -1.83
N ALA A 17 8.91 -1.64 -3.13
CA ALA A 17 9.06 -0.29 -3.68
C ALA A 17 7.80 0.56 -3.46
N GLY A 18 6.61 0.01 -3.75
CA GLY A 18 5.34 0.68 -3.49
C GLY A 18 5.16 1.03 -2.01
N PHE A 19 5.53 0.11 -1.13
CA PHE A 19 5.47 0.33 0.31
C PHE A 19 6.43 1.43 0.79
N VAL A 20 7.69 1.42 0.32
CA VAL A 20 8.69 2.45 0.65
C VAL A 20 8.24 3.83 0.15
N VAL A 21 7.73 3.90 -1.08
CA VAL A 21 7.21 5.15 -1.65
C VAL A 21 6.00 5.65 -0.86
N ASN A 22 5.13 4.74 -0.40
CA ASN A 22 4.00 5.11 0.44
C ASN A 22 4.45 5.72 1.78
N LEU A 23 5.47 5.14 2.42
CA LEU A 23 6.03 5.69 3.66
C LEU A 23 6.61 7.10 3.48
N ILE A 24 7.26 7.36 2.35
CA ILE A 24 7.84 8.68 2.04
C ILE A 24 6.73 9.70 1.74
N LEU A 25 5.72 9.30 0.97
CA LEU A 25 4.62 10.17 0.51
C LEU A 25 3.42 10.20 1.45
N PHE A 26 3.57 9.67 2.67
CA PHE A 26 2.52 9.56 3.67
C PHE A 26 1.73 10.88 3.88
N ASN A 27 2.43 12.02 3.84
CA ASN A 27 1.80 13.34 4.01
C ASN A 27 0.78 13.71 2.90
N LEU A 28 0.93 13.16 1.69
CA LEU A 28 0.07 13.48 0.55
C LEU A 28 -1.22 12.65 0.50
N HIS A 29 -1.50 11.83 1.53
CA HIS A 29 -2.71 11.01 1.67
C HIS A 29 -3.11 10.35 0.33
N LEU A 30 -4.15 10.88 -0.33
CA LEU A 30 -4.76 10.32 -1.53
C LEU A 30 -3.80 10.28 -2.75
N ILE A 31 -3.01 11.34 -2.93
CA ILE A 31 -2.08 11.44 -4.07
C ILE A 31 -0.84 10.59 -3.80
N GLY A 32 -0.39 10.55 -2.54
CA GLY A 32 0.74 9.73 -2.10
C GLY A 32 0.46 8.23 -2.27
N ASP A 33 -0.69 7.76 -1.77
CA ASP A 33 -1.16 6.39 -1.96
C ASP A 33 -1.27 6.04 -3.46
N PHE A 34 -1.83 6.94 -4.27
CA PHE A 34 -1.96 6.69 -5.71
C PHE A 34 -0.60 6.55 -6.41
N ILE A 35 0.34 7.46 -6.14
CA ILE A 35 1.70 7.42 -6.72
C ILE A 35 2.45 6.17 -6.24
N ALA A 36 2.34 5.83 -4.97
CA ALA A 36 2.96 4.64 -4.40
C ALA A 36 2.42 3.35 -5.06
N GLY A 37 1.11 3.30 -5.28
CA GLY A 37 0.47 2.25 -6.07
C GLY A 37 0.99 2.22 -7.50
N LEU A 38 1.10 3.38 -8.15
CA LEU A 38 1.59 3.52 -9.52
C LEU A 38 3.03 3.01 -9.67
N VAL A 39 3.92 3.31 -8.73
CA VAL A 39 5.28 2.79 -8.72
C VAL A 39 5.30 1.27 -8.54
N ALA A 40 4.47 0.73 -7.63
CA ALA A 40 4.34 -0.71 -7.45
C ALA A 40 3.87 -1.41 -8.75
N GLY A 41 2.83 -0.85 -9.38
CA GLY A 41 2.29 -1.35 -10.64
C GLY A 41 3.27 -1.29 -11.80
N TYR A 42 4.04 -0.20 -11.88
CA TYR A 42 5.04 -0.01 -12.92
C TYR A 42 6.17 -1.06 -12.84
N ILE A 43 6.57 -1.44 -11.63
CA ILE A 43 7.62 -2.44 -11.40
C ILE A 43 7.11 -3.88 -11.59
N ALA A 44 5.79 -4.11 -11.55
CA ALA A 44 5.15 -5.43 -11.69
C ALA A 44 5.13 -6.00 -13.13
N ASP A 45 6.07 -5.57 -13.99
CA ASP A 45 6.33 -6.08 -15.34
C ASP A 45 5.23 -5.85 -16.40
N GLY A 46 4.31 -4.91 -16.14
CA GLY A 46 3.28 -4.50 -17.10
C GLY A 46 2.05 -5.41 -17.17
N ASP A 47 1.93 -6.42 -16.31
CA ASP A 47 0.69 -7.19 -16.18
C ASP A 47 -0.29 -6.45 -15.25
N LEU A 48 -1.48 -6.12 -15.78
CA LEU A 48 -2.48 -5.32 -15.05
C LEU A 48 -2.92 -5.99 -13.75
N ALA A 49 -3.11 -7.31 -13.76
CA ALA A 49 -3.55 -8.05 -12.58
C ALA A 49 -2.44 -8.07 -11.52
N ARG A 50 -1.19 -8.31 -11.93
CA ARG A 50 -0.04 -8.25 -11.02
C ARG A 50 0.17 -6.86 -10.44
N GLY A 51 -0.01 -5.80 -11.23
CA GLY A 51 0.11 -4.42 -10.76
C GLY A 51 -0.95 -4.04 -9.74
N ALA A 52 -2.21 -4.42 -9.96
CA ALA A 52 -3.30 -4.22 -9.01
C ALA A 52 -3.03 -4.91 -7.67
N ILE A 53 -2.60 -6.18 -7.74
CA ILE A 53 -2.30 -7.00 -6.56
C ILE A 53 -1.09 -6.42 -5.81
N ALA A 54 -0.03 -6.02 -6.51
CA ALA A 54 1.15 -5.42 -5.90
C ALA A 54 0.80 -4.10 -5.17
N GLY A 55 0.01 -3.23 -5.81
CA GLY A 55 -0.50 -2.00 -5.19
C GLY A 55 -1.38 -2.28 -3.97
N PHE A 56 -2.32 -3.22 -4.09
CA PHE A 56 -3.20 -3.60 -2.99
C PHE A 56 -2.43 -4.14 -1.78
N ILE A 57 -1.48 -5.07 -2.00
CA ILE A 57 -0.66 -5.65 -0.92
C ILE A 57 0.22 -4.59 -0.27
N ALA A 58 0.86 -3.73 -1.07
CA ALA A 58 1.67 -2.63 -0.54
C ALA A 58 0.84 -1.65 0.30
N GLY A 59 -0.40 -1.35 -0.11
CA GLY A 59 -1.33 -0.52 0.66
C GLY A 59 -1.87 -1.19 1.90
N LEU A 60 -2.07 -2.51 1.87
CA LEU A 60 -2.45 -3.29 3.06
C LEU A 60 -1.33 -3.29 4.10
N LEU A 61 -0.08 -3.43 3.66
CA LEU A 61 1.10 -3.33 4.54
C LEU A 61 1.26 -1.91 5.13
N GLY A 62 1.11 -0.87 4.31
CA GLY A 62 1.13 0.52 4.78
C GLY A 62 0.01 0.82 5.78
N GLY A 63 -1.21 0.39 5.46
CA GLY A 63 -2.38 0.53 6.31
C GLY A 63 -2.30 -0.28 7.60
N ALA A 64 -1.70 -1.46 7.57
CA ALA A 64 -1.47 -2.28 8.77
C ALA A 64 -0.51 -1.61 9.76
N ILE A 65 0.56 -0.98 9.27
CA ILE A 65 1.50 -0.24 10.12
C ILE A 65 0.81 0.99 10.73
N LEU A 66 0.08 1.75 9.92
CA LEU A 66 -0.74 2.85 10.40
C LEU A 66 -1.73 2.41 11.49
N GLY A 67 -2.41 1.29 11.24
CA GLY A 67 -3.36 0.70 12.18
C GLY A 67 -2.70 0.30 13.49
N LEU A 68 -1.49 -0.28 13.45
CA LEU A 68 -0.71 -0.60 14.64
C LEU A 68 -0.28 0.65 15.40
N VAL A 69 0.14 1.72 14.72
CA VAL A 69 0.49 2.99 15.36
C VAL A 69 -0.73 3.63 16.05
N ILE A 70 -1.87 3.66 15.37
CA ILE A 70 -3.12 4.18 15.93
C ILE A 70 -3.58 3.32 17.11
N LEU A 71 -3.47 2.00 17.02
CA LEU A 71 -3.82 1.08 18.10
C LEU A 71 -2.90 1.25 19.32
N ALA A 72 -1.60 1.44 19.10
CA ALA A 72 -0.63 1.70 20.17
C ALA A 72 -0.92 3.04 20.87
N LEU A 73 -1.22 4.10 20.11
CA LEU A 73 -1.66 5.39 20.64
C LEU A 73 -2.97 5.25 21.43
N ALA A 74 -3.95 4.52 20.88
CA ALA A 74 -5.22 4.24 21.54
C ALA A 74 -5.03 3.51 22.88
N GLY A 75 -4.10 2.54 22.95
CA GLY A 75 -3.74 1.84 24.18
C GLY A 75 -3.10 2.74 25.25
N ILE A 76 -2.31 3.74 24.84
CA ILE A 76 -1.69 4.72 25.74
C ILE A 76 -2.73 5.72 26.27
N LEU A 77 -3.74 6.09 25.47
CA LEU A 77 -4.84 6.95 25.89
C LEU A 77 -5.95 6.22 26.66
N ALA A 78 -6.00 4.88 26.62
CA ALA A 78 -7.02 4.08 27.30
C ALA A 78 -7.13 4.32 28.81
N PRO A 79 -6.03 4.47 29.59
CA PRO A 79 -6.12 4.78 31.01
C PRO A 79 -6.67 6.18 31.29
N LEU A 80 -6.49 7.12 30.35
CA LEU A 80 -6.93 8.51 30.47
C LEU A 80 -8.44 8.67 30.18
N LEU A 81 -9.01 7.76 29.40
CA LEU A 81 -10.43 7.77 28.99
C LEU A 81 -11.37 7.04 29.98
N GLY A 82 -10.83 6.23 30.89
CA GLY A 82 -11.60 5.57 31.96
C GLY A 82 -12.86 4.85 31.46
N PRO A 83 -14.08 5.19 31.95
CA PRO A 83 -15.34 4.53 31.56
C PRO A 83 -15.75 4.78 30.09
N PHE A 84 -15.15 5.76 29.41
CA PHE A 84 -15.37 6.01 27.98
C PHE A 84 -14.50 5.14 27.07
N SER A 85 -13.76 4.17 27.62
CA SER A 85 -12.91 3.24 26.86
C SER A 85 -13.66 2.43 25.79
N PHE A 86 -14.98 2.26 25.88
CA PHE A 86 -15.80 1.69 24.81
C PHE A 86 -15.70 2.49 23.47
N LEU A 87 -15.48 3.81 23.53
CA LEU A 87 -15.26 4.64 22.33
C LEU A 87 -13.95 4.28 21.62
N LEU A 88 -12.96 3.70 22.30
CA LEU A 88 -11.73 3.21 21.66
C LEU A 88 -12.01 1.99 20.77
N SER A 89 -13.02 1.17 21.11
CA SER A 89 -13.43 0.05 20.26
C SER A 89 -14.10 0.51 18.97
N LEU A 90 -14.85 1.62 18.99
CA LEU A 90 -15.31 2.29 17.76
C LEU A 90 -14.16 2.97 17.03
N GLY A 91 -13.20 3.54 17.78
CA GLY A 91 -11.97 4.11 17.24
C GLY A 91 -11.13 3.11 16.47
N ALA A 92 -11.17 1.81 16.81
CA ALA A 92 -10.47 0.74 16.09
C ALA A 92 -11.03 0.48 14.67
N VAL A 93 -12.26 0.90 14.36
CA VAL A 93 -12.83 0.81 13.01
C VAL A 93 -12.22 1.85 12.07
N ILE A 94 -11.78 3.00 12.62
CA ILE A 94 -11.16 4.09 11.87
C ILE A 94 -9.87 3.66 11.13
N PRO A 95 -8.88 3.03 11.77
CA PRO A 95 -7.68 2.56 11.09
C PRO A 95 -7.97 1.48 10.06
N ILE A 96 -8.96 0.61 10.28
CA ILE A 96 -9.37 -0.41 9.31
C ILE A 96 -9.96 0.27 8.05
N ALA A 97 -10.85 1.25 8.24
CA ALA A 97 -11.43 2.01 7.14
C ALA A 97 -10.37 2.84 6.38
N LEU A 98 -9.41 3.43 7.09
CA LEU A 98 -8.28 4.16 6.48
C LEU A 98 -7.34 3.24 5.71
N ALA A 99 -7.00 2.07 6.27
CA ALA A 99 -6.19 1.06 5.60
C ALA A 99 -6.88 0.52 4.33
N ALA A 100 -8.18 0.24 4.41
CA ALA A 100 -8.97 -0.19 3.26
C ALA A 100 -9.02 0.90 2.18
N LYS A 101 -9.23 2.17 2.56
CA LYS A 101 -9.18 3.30 1.64
C LYS A 101 -7.82 3.43 0.96
N GLY A 102 -6.72 3.38 1.71
CA GLY A 102 -5.35 3.45 1.18
C GLY A 102 -5.04 2.29 0.25
N ALA A 103 -5.40 1.06 0.64
CA ALA A 103 -5.21 -0.14 -0.16
C ALA A 103 -5.97 -0.11 -1.49
N LEU A 104 -7.21 0.40 -1.50
CA LEU A 104 -7.98 0.56 -2.73
C LEU A 104 -7.37 1.62 -3.66
N VAL A 105 -6.94 2.75 -3.12
CA VAL A 105 -6.30 3.81 -3.91
C VAL A 105 -4.96 3.34 -4.48
N MET A 106 -4.14 2.63 -3.70
CA MET A 106 -2.91 2.01 -4.18
C MET A 106 -3.17 0.91 -5.21
N ALA A 107 -4.27 0.15 -5.11
CA ALA A 107 -4.64 -0.84 -6.13
C ALA A 107 -4.96 -0.17 -7.47
N ILE A 108 -5.70 0.95 -7.44
CA ILE A 108 -6.00 1.74 -8.64
C ILE A 108 -4.71 2.34 -9.22
N GLY A 109 -3.84 2.89 -8.37
CA GLY A 109 -2.50 3.33 -8.77
C GLY A 109 -1.73 2.20 -9.44
N GLY A 110 -1.75 1.00 -8.85
CA GLY A 110 -1.08 -0.20 -9.36
C GLY A 110 -1.58 -0.65 -10.72
N LEU A 111 -2.89 -0.59 -10.96
CA LEU A 111 -3.46 -0.83 -12.29
C LEU A 111 -2.94 0.16 -13.33
N VAL A 112 -2.95 1.46 -12.98
CA VAL A 112 -2.47 2.53 -13.89
C VAL A 112 -0.98 2.38 -14.17
N GLY A 113 -0.17 2.11 -13.14
CA GLY A 113 1.26 1.89 -13.27
C GLY A 113 1.61 0.70 -14.16
N ALA A 114 0.91 -0.42 -14.00
CA ALA A 114 1.07 -1.58 -14.86
C ALA A 114 0.63 -1.30 -16.30
N TYR A 115 -0.46 -0.56 -16.50
CA TYR A 115 -0.91 -0.16 -17.83
C TYR A 115 0.15 0.71 -18.54
N VAL A 116 0.74 1.69 -17.84
CA VAL A 116 1.84 2.52 -18.37
C VAL A 116 3.05 1.67 -18.72
N ALA A 117 3.47 0.75 -17.85
CA ALA A 117 4.58 -0.16 -18.13
C ALA A 117 4.32 -1.04 -19.36
N SER A 118 3.07 -1.52 -19.52
CA SER A 118 2.66 -2.33 -20.67
C SER A 118 2.75 -1.56 -22.00
N MET A 119 2.37 -0.28 -22.00
CA MET A 119 2.43 0.59 -23.17
C MET A 119 3.87 0.87 -23.60
N ILE A 120 4.77 1.15 -22.65
CA ILE A 120 6.18 1.39 -22.93
C ILE A 120 6.85 0.14 -23.51
N LYS A 121 6.58 -1.03 -22.92
CA LYS A 121 7.14 -2.30 -23.39
C LYS A 121 6.67 -2.63 -24.81
N LYS A 122 5.45 -2.24 -25.17
CA LYS A 122 4.89 -2.42 -26.52
C LYS A 122 5.47 -1.48 -27.58
N GLN A 123 6.12 -0.37 -27.19
CA GLN A 123 6.76 0.56 -28.14
C GLN A 123 8.25 0.28 -28.39
N VAL A 124 8.90 -0.51 -27.53
CA VAL A 124 10.33 -0.82 -27.61
C VAL A 124 10.62 -2.11 -28.41
N ILE A 125 9.58 -2.84 -28.84
CA ILE A 125 9.64 -4.04 -29.69
C ILE A 125 9.08 -3.68 -31.06
#